data_AF-A0A009QKY5-F1
#
_entry.id   AF-A0A009QKY5-F1
#
_cell.length_a   1.000
_cell.length_b   1.000
_cell.length_c   1.000
_cell.angle_alpha   90.00
_cell.angle_beta   90.00
_cell.angle_gamma   90.00
#
_symmetry.space_group_name_H-M   'P 1'
#
loop_
_entity.id
_entity.type
_entity.pdbx_description
1 polymer ?
#
loop_
_entity_poly.entity_id
_entity_poly.type
_entity_poly.pdbx_seq_one_letter_code
_entity_poly.pdbx_strand_id
1 'polypeptide(L)'
;MFNPNVVVKNIVTQSGADSFISLIARLLMAYIFLVAGWGKITGYAATAGYMEAMGVPGGILPLVILVEFGGGLALLFGFQARFAAFGLGIFSILTAFLFHQGGADAAAQYNNGIHYEKLSNGRWFILPNASWCWPY
;
A
#
# COMPACT_ATOMS: atom_id res chain seq x y z
N MET A 1 -5.57 -30.21 -39.99
CA MET A 1 -6.90 -29.97 -39.36
C MET A 1 -6.67 -29.35 -37.99
N PHE A 2 -7.08 -28.10 -37.78
CA PHE A 2 -6.99 -27.46 -36.47
C PHE A 2 -8.02 -28.10 -35.54
N ASN A 3 -7.58 -28.85 -34.54
CA ASN A 3 -8.46 -29.39 -33.50
C ASN A 3 -8.33 -28.52 -32.23
N PRO A 4 -9.32 -27.66 -31.93
CA PRO A 4 -9.25 -26.72 -30.81
C PRO A 4 -9.03 -27.43 -29.48
N ASN A 5 -9.57 -28.63 -29.31
CA ASN A 5 -9.47 -29.39 -28.05
C ASN A 5 -8.03 -29.83 -27.75
N VAL A 6 -7.22 -30.12 -28.76
CA VAL A 6 -5.82 -30.54 -28.59
C VAL A 6 -4.94 -29.32 -28.28
N VAL A 7 -5.23 -28.17 -28.90
CA VAL A 7 -4.54 -26.91 -28.64
C VAL A 7 -4.80 -26.44 -27.21
N VAL A 8 -6.06 -26.43 -26.76
CA VAL A 8 -6.42 -26.06 -25.38
C VAL A 8 -5.78 -27.01 -24.37
N LYS A 9 -5.84 -28.32 -24.61
CA LYS A 9 -5.22 -29.31 -23.71
C LYS A 9 -3.71 -29.08 -23.61
N ASN A 10 -3.01 -28.89 -24.72
CA ASN A 10 -1.56 -28.64 -24.73
C ASN A 10 -1.19 -27.32 -24.04
N ILE A 11 -2.04 -26.28 -24.10
CA ILE A 11 -1.82 -25.01 -23.38
C ILE A 11 -2.01 -25.21 -21.87
N VAL A 12 -3.05 -25.94 -21.44
CA VAL A 12 -3.38 -26.16 -20.03
C VAL A 12 -2.50 -27.23 -19.35
N THR A 13 -1.89 -28.15 -20.12
CA THR A 13 -1.01 -29.20 -19.58
C THR A 13 0.49 -28.88 -19.71
N GLN A 14 0.86 -27.69 -20.19
CA GLN A 14 2.25 -27.24 -20.18
C GLN A 14 2.67 -26.76 -18.79
N SER A 15 3.01 -27.73 -17.93
CA SER A 15 3.50 -27.52 -16.56
C SER A 15 4.68 -26.53 -16.46
N GLY A 16 5.48 -26.40 -17.52
CA GLY A 16 6.58 -25.43 -17.60
C GLY A 16 6.12 -23.97 -17.70
N ALA A 17 5.09 -23.69 -18.51
CA ALA A 17 4.55 -22.34 -18.67
C ALA A 17 3.83 -21.89 -17.39
N ASP A 18 3.02 -22.77 -16.79
CA ASP A 18 2.29 -22.48 -15.55
C ASP A 18 3.24 -22.18 -14.38
N SER A 19 4.32 -22.95 -14.24
CA SER A 19 5.33 -22.74 -13.19
C SER A 19 6.06 -21.42 -13.37
N PHE A 20 6.40 -21.06 -14.61
CA PHE A 20 7.06 -19.80 -14.93
C PHE A 20 6.14 -18.60 -14.68
N ILE A 21 4.89 -18.67 -15.13
CA ILE A 21 3.87 -17.62 -14.91
C ILE A 21 3.62 -17.44 -13.41
N SER A 22 3.49 -18.54 -12.66
CA SER A 22 3.29 -18.49 -11.20
C SER A 22 4.47 -17.82 -10.49
N LEU A 23 5.70 -18.11 -10.91
CA LEU A 23 6.91 -17.49 -10.36
C LEU A 23 6.92 -15.98 -10.63
N ILE A 24 6.72 -15.58 -11.88
CA ILE A 24 6.67 -14.17 -12.28
C ILE A 24 5.58 -13.41 -11.53
N ALA A 25 4.37 -13.97 -11.46
CA ALA A 25 3.26 -13.37 -10.72
C ALA A 25 3.62 -13.17 -9.23
N ARG A 26 4.28 -14.15 -8.61
CA ARG A 26 4.74 -14.05 -7.22
C ARG A 26 5.77 -12.95 -7.03
N LEU A 27 6.73 -12.82 -7.95
CA LEU A 27 7.76 -11.78 -7.90
C LEU A 27 7.15 -10.38 -8.03
N LEU A 28 6.24 -10.19 -9.00
CA LEU A 28 5.52 -8.92 -9.20
C LEU A 28 4.68 -8.55 -7.98
N MET A 29 3.95 -9.52 -7.42
CA MET A 29 3.16 -9.32 -6.21
C MET A 29 4.03 -9.03 -4.99
N ALA A 30 5.15 -9.75 -4.81
CA ALA A 30 6.06 -9.46 -3.72
C ALA A 30 6.68 -8.06 -3.85
N TYR A 31 7.05 -7.67 -5.07
CA TYR A 31 7.67 -6.37 -5.36
C TYR A 31 6.82 -5.18 -4.89
N ILE A 32 5.50 -5.18 -5.18
CA ILE A 32 4.62 -4.08 -4.76
C ILE A 32 4.57 -3.91 -3.24
N PHE A 33 4.52 -5.02 -2.48
CA PHE A 33 4.49 -4.98 -1.03
C PHE A 33 5.84 -4.63 -0.42
N LEU A 34 6.95 -5.05 -1.04
CA LEU A 34 8.30 -4.69 -0.60
C LEU A 34 8.55 -3.19 -0.76
N VAL A 35 8.20 -2.61 -1.90
CA VAL A 35 8.35 -1.17 -2.13
C VAL A 35 7.46 -0.38 -1.19
N ALA A 36 6.19 -0.79 -1.04
CA ALA A 36 5.25 -0.10 -0.16
C ALA A 36 5.63 -0.19 1.32
N GLY A 37 6.09 -1.36 1.78
CA GLY A 37 6.60 -1.57 3.14
C GLY A 37 7.91 -0.81 3.39
N TRP A 38 8.82 -0.79 2.42
CA TRP A 38 10.05 0.01 2.49
C TRP A 38 9.75 1.51 2.64
N GLY A 39 8.77 2.03 1.90
CA GLY A 39 8.32 3.42 2.04
C GLY A 39 7.81 3.76 3.44
N LYS A 40 7.18 2.80 4.14
CA LYS A 40 6.74 2.99 5.54
C LYS A 40 7.89 2.97 6.54
N ILE A 41 9.00 2.29 6.22
CA ILE A 41 10.22 2.29 7.05
C ILE A 41 10.94 3.63 6.92
N THR A 42 11.15 4.12 5.68
CA THR A 42 11.85 5.39 5.44
C THR A 42 10.98 6.59 5.82
N GLY A 43 9.66 6.50 5.63
CA GLY A 43 8.67 7.53 5.96
C GLY A 43 7.90 7.26 7.25
N TYR A 44 8.54 6.68 8.27
CA TYR A 44 7.84 6.22 9.48
C TYR A 44 7.01 7.32 10.15
N ALA A 45 7.61 8.49 10.44
CA ALA A 45 6.92 9.58 11.13
C ALA A 45 5.73 10.13 10.32
N ALA A 46 5.91 10.30 9.01
CA ALA A 46 4.84 10.75 8.11
C ALA A 46 3.68 9.74 8.04
N THR A 47 4.02 8.44 7.98
CA THR A 47 3.02 7.37 7.94
C THR A 47 2.24 7.29 9.25
N ALA A 48 2.92 7.43 10.40
CA ALA A 48 2.25 7.44 11.71
C ALA A 48 1.26 8.61 11.82
N GLY A 49 1.67 9.84 11.43
CA GLY A 49 0.78 11.00 11.44
C GLY A 49 -0.41 10.85 10.49
N TYR A 50 -0.20 10.25 9.31
CA TYR A 50 -1.30 9.96 8.38
C TYR A 50 -2.28 8.90 8.92
N MET A 51 -1.78 7.86 9.58
CA MET A 51 -2.61 6.86 10.25
C MET A 51 -3.45 7.48 11.36
N GLU A 52 -2.86 8.36 12.17
CA GLU A 52 -3.56 9.07 13.24
C GLU A 52 -4.65 10.00 12.70
N ALA A 53 -4.39 10.70 11.58
CA ALA A 53 -5.38 11.52 10.89
C ALA A 53 -6.57 10.68 10.34
N MET A 54 -6.34 9.40 10.07
CA MET A 54 -7.34 8.42 9.65
C MET A 54 -8.01 7.68 10.83
N GLY A 55 -7.71 8.06 12.08
CA GLY A 55 -8.27 7.45 13.28
C GLY A 55 -7.62 6.11 13.68
N VAL A 56 -6.49 5.76 13.05
CA VAL A 56 -5.73 4.54 13.34
C VAL A 56 -4.53 4.88 14.22
N PRO A 57 -4.34 4.25 15.40
CA PRO A 57 -3.22 4.57 16.28
C PRO A 57 -1.85 4.34 15.62
N GLY A 58 -0.96 5.33 15.65
CA GLY A 58 0.40 5.21 15.08
C GLY A 58 1.24 4.08 15.71
N GLY A 59 0.91 3.66 16.93
CA GLY A 59 1.60 2.55 17.63
C GLY A 59 1.48 1.19 16.94
N ILE A 60 0.50 0.98 16.05
CA ILE A 60 0.38 -0.29 15.29
C ILE A 60 1.24 -0.29 14.01
N LEU A 61 1.90 0.82 13.67
CA LEU A 61 2.69 0.95 12.45
C LEU A 61 3.81 -0.11 12.32
N PRO A 62 4.55 -0.51 13.37
CA PRO A 62 5.53 -1.60 13.26
C PRO A 62 4.89 -2.94 12.88
N LEU A 63 3.68 -3.23 13.37
CA LEU A 63 2.93 -4.42 12.99
C LEU A 63 2.51 -4.37 11.53
N VAL A 64 2.05 -3.20 11.05
CA VAL A 64 1.71 -2.97 9.64
C VAL A 64 2.92 -3.19 8.75
N ILE A 65 4.07 -2.62 9.11
CA ILE A 65 5.33 -2.82 8.38
C ILE A 65 5.73 -4.30 8.37
N LEU A 66 5.60 -5.00 9.50
CA LEU A 66 5.91 -6.43 9.57
C LEU A 66 5.01 -7.26 8.65
N VAL A 67 3.71 -6.97 8.61
CA VAL A 67 2.76 -7.67 7.74
C VAL A 67 3.04 -7.38 6.27
N GLU A 68 3.27 -6.12 5.92
CA GLU A 68 3.43 -5.70 4.52
C GLU A 68 4.82 -6.02 3.97
N PHE A 69 5.88 -5.56 4.64
CA PHE A 69 7.25 -5.80 4.23
C PHE A 69 7.69 -7.23 4.53
N GLY A 70 7.41 -7.73 5.74
CA GLY A 70 7.73 -9.10 6.12
C GLY A 70 6.89 -10.13 5.35
N GLY A 71 5.61 -9.86 5.12
CA GLY A 71 4.76 -10.67 4.25
C GLY A 71 5.23 -10.66 2.79
N GLY A 72 5.66 -9.50 2.28
CA GLY A 72 6.28 -9.37 0.95
C GLY A 72 7.56 -10.21 0.81
N LEU A 73 8.43 -10.20 1.82
CA LEU A 73 9.63 -11.05 1.86
C LEU A 73 9.29 -12.54 1.95
N ALA A 74 8.32 -12.91 2.79
CA ALA A 74 7.87 -14.29 2.90
C ALA A 74 7.29 -14.80 1.57
N LEU A 75 6.54 -13.94 0.85
CA LEU A 75 6.03 -14.24 -0.47
C LEU A 75 7.17 -14.35 -1.50
N LEU A 76 8.17 -13.46 -1.46
CA LEU A 76 9.33 -13.50 -2.35
C LEU A 76 10.14 -14.80 -2.23
N PHE A 77 10.50 -15.18 -1.01
CA PHE A 77 11.28 -16.40 -0.74
C PHE A 77 10.44 -17.68 -0.77
N GLY A 78 9.12 -17.56 -0.94
CA GLY A 78 8.21 -18.70 -0.94
C GLY A 78 7.99 -19.34 0.43
N PHE A 79 8.44 -18.70 1.51
CA PHE A 79 8.23 -19.16 2.87
C PHE A 79 6.76 -19.00 3.25
N GLN A 80 6.03 -20.12 3.36
CA GLN A 80 4.60 -20.13 3.65
C GLN A 80 3.77 -19.17 2.76
N ALA A 81 4.08 -19.13 1.46
CA ALA A 81 3.49 -18.19 0.49
C ALA A 81 1.95 -18.12 0.51
N ARG A 82 1.25 -19.23 0.81
CA ARG A 82 -0.22 -19.24 0.94
C ARG A 82 -0.71 -18.41 2.13
N PHE A 83 -0.07 -18.55 3.29
CA PHE A 83 -0.44 -17.78 4.48
C PHE A 83 -0.01 -16.32 4.35
N ALA A 84 1.17 -16.07 3.78
CA ALA A 84 1.63 -14.71 3.47
C ALA A 84 0.66 -13.99 2.52
N ALA A 85 0.27 -14.62 1.41
CA ALA A 85 -0.69 -14.06 0.47
C ALA A 85 -2.07 -13.81 1.09
N PHE A 86 -2.53 -14.72 1.97
CA PHE A 86 -3.79 -14.54 2.68
C PHE A 86 -3.74 -13.35 3.65
N GLY A 87 -2.67 -13.23 4.43
CA GLY A 87 -2.46 -12.10 5.35
C GLY A 87 -2.36 -10.77 4.61
N LEU A 88 -1.57 -10.72 3.54
CA LEU A 88 -1.44 -9.54 2.66
C LEU A 88 -2.79 -9.18 2.01
N GLY A 89 -3.57 -10.18 1.58
CA GLY A 89 -4.89 -9.97 1.01
C GLY A 89 -5.89 -9.35 2.00
N ILE A 90 -5.95 -9.87 3.23
CA ILE A 90 -6.77 -9.27 4.30
C ILE A 90 -6.31 -7.84 4.57
N PHE A 91 -5.01 -7.62 4.69
CA PHE A 91 -4.43 -6.30 4.90
C PHE A 91 -4.82 -5.31 3.79
N SER A 92 -4.72 -5.73 2.51
CA SER A 92 -5.13 -4.90 1.37
C SER A 92 -6.61 -4.54 1.41
N ILE A 93 -7.49 -5.47 1.80
CA ILE A 93 -8.93 -5.18 1.91
C ILE A 93 -9.18 -4.18 3.05
N LEU A 94 -8.60 -4.40 4.23
CA LEU A 94 -8.76 -3.49 5.37
C LEU A 94 -8.27 -2.08 5.05
N THR A 95 -7.08 -1.97 4.44
CA THR A 95 -6.52 -0.68 4.05
C THR A 95 -7.33 -0.01 2.94
N ALA A 96 -7.88 -0.76 1.98
CA ALA A 96 -8.79 -0.21 0.99
C ALA A 96 -10.01 0.46 1.65
N PHE A 97 -10.65 -0.19 2.62
CA PHE A 97 -11.81 0.41 3.31
C PHE A 97 -11.44 1.64 4.15
N LEU A 98 -10.32 1.58 4.88
CA LEU A 98 -9.91 2.66 5.77
C LEU A 98 -9.40 3.89 5.01
N PHE A 99 -8.59 3.69 3.96
CA PHE A 99 -7.83 4.77 3.35
C PHE A 99 -8.40 5.26 2.00
N HIS A 100 -9.33 4.55 1.33
CA HIS A 100 -9.95 5.06 0.09
C HIS A 100 -11.19 5.95 0.30
N GLN A 101 -11.84 5.92 1.48
CA GLN A 101 -13.06 6.70 1.72
C GLN A 101 -12.80 8.11 2.27
N GLY A 102 -11.69 8.33 2.97
CA GLY A 102 -11.31 9.63 3.54
C GLY A 102 -9.84 10.01 3.34
N GLY A 103 -9.03 9.16 2.70
CA GLY A 103 -7.59 9.37 2.57
C GLY A 103 -7.22 10.62 1.79
N ALA A 104 -8.02 11.02 0.80
CA ALA A 104 -7.81 12.26 0.07
C ALA A 104 -8.00 13.49 0.97
N ASP A 105 -9.01 13.47 1.84
CA ASP A 105 -9.31 14.58 2.75
C ASP A 105 -8.30 14.65 3.90
N ALA A 106 -7.84 13.51 4.46
CA ALA A 106 -6.78 13.56 5.47
C ALA A 106 -5.39 13.82 4.88
N ALA A 107 -5.10 13.34 3.66
CA ALA A 107 -3.88 13.73 2.96
C ALA A 107 -3.89 15.22 2.64
N ALA A 108 -5.04 15.77 2.22
CA ALA A 108 -5.22 17.20 2.04
C ALA A 108 -5.08 17.95 3.37
N GLN A 109 -5.69 17.47 4.46
CA GLN A 109 -5.60 18.10 5.79
C GLN A 109 -4.18 18.05 6.38
N TYR A 110 -3.44 16.96 6.18
CA TYR A 110 -2.02 16.85 6.54
C TYR A 110 -1.14 17.78 5.69
N ASN A 111 -1.42 17.89 4.38
CA ASN A 111 -0.69 18.78 3.48
C ASN A 111 -1.11 20.27 3.60
N ASN A 112 -2.28 20.57 4.17
CA ASN A 112 -2.84 21.92 4.33
C ASN A 112 -2.32 22.65 5.57
N GLY A 113 -1.02 22.59 5.77
CA GLY A 113 -0.18 23.73 6.11
C GLY A 113 -0.75 24.98 6.73
N ILE A 114 -1.60 25.63 5.95
CA ILE A 114 -1.95 27.01 6.17
C ILE A 114 -3.40 27.17 5.74
N HIS A 115 -4.27 27.35 6.72
CA HIS A 115 -5.63 27.81 6.50
C HIS A 115 -5.62 29.35 6.47
N TYR A 116 -6.22 29.94 5.44
CA TYR A 116 -6.47 31.39 5.36
C TYR A 116 -7.84 31.69 5.93
N GLU A 117 -7.90 32.35 7.09
CA GLU A 117 -9.15 32.85 7.63
C GLU A 117 -9.28 34.35 7.30
N LYS A 118 -10.39 34.72 6.68
CA LYS A 118 -10.67 36.12 6.36
C LYS A 118 -11.30 36.76 7.58
N LEU A 119 -10.54 37.60 8.28
CA LEU A 119 -11.05 38.36 9.42
C LEU A 119 -12.14 39.35 8.94
N SER A 120 -13.11 39.68 9.79
CA SER A 120 -14.23 40.56 9.42
C SER A 120 -13.79 41.95 8.95
N ASN A 121 -12.55 42.36 9.27
CA ASN A 121 -11.91 43.60 8.80
C ASN A 121 -11.22 43.47 7.42
N GLY A 122 -11.41 42.35 6.71
CA GLY A 122 -10.92 42.12 5.35
C GLY A 122 -9.45 41.71 5.25
N ARG A 123 -8.73 41.56 6.38
CA ARG A 123 -7.33 41.12 6.40
C ARG A 123 -7.24 39.59 6.38
N TRP A 124 -6.34 39.07 5.55
CA TRP A 124 -5.98 37.65 5.54
C TRP A 124 -5.05 37.36 6.72
N PHE A 125 -5.45 36.45 7.60
CA PHE A 125 -4.61 35.97 8.70
C PHE A 125 -4.13 34.55 8.39
N ILE A 126 -2.82 34.39 8.36
CA ILE A 126 -2.13 33.11 8.11
C ILE A 126 -1.93 32.45 9.46
N LEU A 127 -2.63 31.33 9.71
CA LEU A 127 -2.32 30.45 10.81
C LEU A 127 -1.17 29.52 10.38
N PRO A 128 0.01 29.56 11.03
CA PRO A 128 1.08 28.65 10.69
C PRO A 128 0.73 27.27 11.21
N ASN A 129 0.55 26.30 10.32
CA ASN A 129 0.90 24.93 10.61
C ASN A 129 2.24 24.65 9.89
N ALA A 130 3.12 23.90 10.55
CA ALA A 130 4.47 23.64 10.09
C ALA A 130 4.53 22.54 9.01
N SER A 131 3.76 22.66 7.91
CA SER A 131 3.80 21.72 6.78
C SER A 131 4.94 21.97 5.78
N TRP A 132 6.01 22.68 6.16
CA TRP A 132 7.09 23.04 5.24
C TRP A 132 8.21 21.99 5.20
N CYS A 133 7.89 20.83 4.67
CA CYS A 133 8.77 19.96 3.86
C CYS A 133 7.81 18.91 3.26
N TRP A 134 7.49 18.90 1.97
CA TRP A 134 8.24 18.24 0.87
C TRP A 134 7.54 18.56 -0.48
N PRO A 135 8.21 18.41 -1.67
CA PRO A 135 8.13 17.12 -2.37
C PRO A 135 9.36 16.75 -3.24
N TYR A 136 10.11 15.73 -2.82
CA TYR A 136 10.58 14.59 -3.64
C TYR A 136 10.92 13.41 -2.72
#